data_AF-A0A352Y2G5-F1
#
_entry.id   AF-A0A352Y2G5-F1
#
_cell.length_a   1.000
_cell.length_b   1.000
_cell.length_c   1.000
_cell.angle_alpha   90.00
_cell.angle_beta   90.00
_cell.angle_gamma   90.00
#
_symmetry.space_group_name_H-M   'P 1'
#
loop_
_entity.id
_entity.type
_entity.pdbx_description
1 polymer ?
#
loop_
_entity_poly.entity_id
_entity_poly.type
_entity_poly.pdbx_seq_one_letter_code
_entity_poly.pdbx_strand_id
1 'polypeptide(L)'
;MQGNLSLQNPGSMLRPYQAPTNFFGDQLTISGSVHLPAGEVLNYTSSAAPQYLPGFSYDRFDGHTWTSPDLTSGQNYDADAALPNDTSASFTPIVTSVTIVQPPDGTKHYLFGPAQPTTFDVASTLYGQPFVSAWSQQSALTRGEHYQVTSFISTASPQDLAAVPLPQDNPDYWNGDGNLTTLQMLYLQVPNGISPQVLNTAAQWTHGATDMYDALKMLESHLSDKRQFAYSLDNPPVPNNVDAVSWLLQTRHGYCTYYATAMTIMARLLGIPTRMMNGFDHGHMDSKRKVWVVDGSDAHSWVQAYFPGYGWINFDPTPGFALNGSQPTKSPVATATPTKPAPTATPTSKKKAAPGKLPSDPQAGGGSTAADAVTRQRMVIELSLAAFAGAILVLLAFGGYWWRNLYTGSSFISGAYWRVCRLASLVGLSPKGSQTPYEFSRVLCQRVPQEASPIWRLTELFVRERWGVPHQAPRPLKKDGLGRFTPRFGRIFLRLLWQKARRSAK
;
A
#
# COMPACT_ATOMS: atom_id res chain seq x y z
N MET A 1 38.94 29.67 -3.82
CA MET A 1 39.83 28.88 -4.71
C MET A 1 40.00 27.49 -4.14
N GLN A 2 40.53 26.52 -4.90
CA GLN A 2 40.70 25.10 -4.52
C GLN A 2 39.40 24.43 -4.02
N GLY A 3 38.54 24.03 -4.97
CA GLY A 3 37.36 23.20 -4.67
C GLY A 3 37.68 21.71 -4.80
N ASN A 4 37.40 20.92 -3.77
CA ASN A 4 37.49 19.47 -3.84
C ASN A 4 36.26 18.89 -4.55
N LEU A 5 36.45 18.37 -5.75
CA LEU A 5 35.45 17.55 -6.45
C LEU A 5 35.30 16.20 -5.74
N SER A 6 34.07 15.82 -5.37
CA SER A 6 33.81 14.47 -4.84
C SER A 6 33.85 13.44 -5.97
N LEU A 7 35.04 12.87 -6.19
CA LEU A 7 35.30 11.90 -7.26
C LEU A 7 34.76 10.48 -7.00
N GLN A 8 33.87 10.30 -6.01
CA GLN A 8 33.39 8.97 -5.61
C GLN A 8 32.36 8.34 -6.56
N ASN A 9 31.73 9.09 -7.48
CA ASN A 9 30.87 8.49 -8.51
C ASN A 9 30.68 9.37 -9.77
N PRO A 10 31.63 9.39 -10.72
CA PRO A 10 31.48 10.13 -11.98
C PRO A 10 30.34 9.62 -12.88
N GLY A 11 29.74 8.47 -12.56
CA GLY A 11 28.60 7.91 -13.30
C GLY A 11 27.24 8.55 -12.98
N SER A 12 27.12 9.43 -11.99
CA SER A 12 25.83 10.06 -11.63
C SER A 12 25.24 10.88 -12.79
N MET A 13 26.07 11.62 -13.53
CA MET A 13 25.66 12.41 -14.70
C MET A 13 25.23 11.57 -15.92
N LEU A 14 25.38 10.24 -15.88
CA LEU A 14 25.19 9.34 -17.02
C LEU A 14 24.30 8.12 -16.71
N ARG A 15 23.63 8.09 -15.54
CA ARG A 15 22.61 7.06 -15.28
C ARG A 15 21.32 7.45 -16.00
N PRO A 16 20.74 6.58 -16.85
CA PRO A 16 19.40 6.82 -17.38
C PRO A 16 18.39 6.79 -16.22
N TYR A 17 17.42 7.69 -16.29
CA TYR A 17 16.30 7.77 -15.35
C TYR A 17 15.64 6.40 -15.15
N GLN A 18 15.33 6.10 -13.89
CA GLN A 18 14.57 4.92 -13.49
C GLN A 18 13.27 5.37 -12.86
N ALA A 19 12.15 4.96 -13.44
CA ALA A 19 10.80 5.33 -12.96
C ALA A 19 10.60 4.96 -11.47
N PRO A 20 10.01 5.84 -10.64
CA PRO A 20 9.64 5.50 -9.28
C PRO A 20 8.67 4.33 -9.26
N THR A 21 8.97 3.31 -8.46
CA THR A 21 7.98 2.27 -8.15
C THR A 21 7.11 2.72 -6.98
N ASN A 22 5.84 3.02 -7.26
CA ASN A 22 4.75 3.21 -6.30
C ASN A 22 4.81 4.44 -5.36
N PHE A 23 5.74 5.38 -5.51
CA PHE A 23 5.83 6.54 -4.60
C PHE A 23 4.86 7.68 -4.93
N PHE A 24 4.51 7.87 -6.21
CA PHE A 24 3.60 8.91 -6.69
C PHE A 24 2.37 8.27 -7.33
N GLY A 25 1.19 8.41 -6.71
CA GLY A 25 -0.08 7.91 -7.24
C GLY A 25 -1.12 7.56 -6.18
N ASP A 26 -2.30 7.12 -6.61
CA ASP A 26 -3.50 7.02 -5.77
C ASP A 26 -3.40 6.05 -4.56
N GLN A 27 -2.39 5.18 -4.53
CA GLN A 27 -2.12 4.22 -3.44
C GLN A 27 -0.61 4.08 -3.16
N LEU A 28 -0.24 3.99 -1.87
CA LEU A 28 1.12 3.70 -1.41
C LEU A 28 1.12 2.55 -0.40
N THR A 29 1.50 1.36 -0.85
CA THR A 29 1.71 0.18 0.02
C THR A 29 3.09 0.24 0.66
N ILE A 30 3.14 0.11 1.98
CA ILE A 30 4.38 0.06 2.76
C ILE A 30 5.02 -1.32 2.56
N SER A 31 6.10 -1.37 1.79
CA SER A 31 6.87 -2.56 1.48
C SER A 31 8.11 -2.68 2.38
N GLY A 32 8.73 -3.87 2.42
CA GLY A 32 10.00 -4.04 3.14
C GLY A 32 11.10 -3.13 2.57
N SER A 33 11.35 -3.23 1.27
CA SER A 33 12.31 -2.39 0.55
C SER A 33 11.59 -1.39 -0.36
N VAL A 34 12.21 -0.24 -0.61
CA VAL A 34 11.74 0.78 -1.58
C VAL A 34 12.88 1.22 -2.49
N HIS A 35 12.59 1.52 -3.75
CA HIS A 35 13.55 2.03 -4.72
C HIS A 35 13.13 3.45 -5.14
N LEU A 36 13.91 4.44 -4.71
CA LEU A 36 13.69 5.84 -5.10
C LEU A 36 14.28 6.08 -6.50
N PRO A 37 13.63 6.92 -7.34
CA PRO A 37 14.17 7.29 -8.66
C PRO A 37 15.50 8.04 -8.53
N ALA A 38 16.27 8.13 -9.62
CA ALA A 38 17.59 8.76 -9.62
C ALA A 38 17.72 9.82 -10.71
N GLY A 39 18.36 10.94 -10.35
CA GLY A 39 18.55 12.12 -11.21
C GLY A 39 17.52 13.22 -10.95
N GLU A 40 17.86 14.43 -11.42
CA GLU A 40 17.09 15.66 -11.22
C GLU A 40 15.68 15.55 -11.83
N VAL A 41 14.66 15.64 -10.97
CA VAL A 41 13.24 15.61 -11.37
C VAL A 41 12.68 17.02 -11.55
N LEU A 42 13.08 17.96 -10.69
CA LEU A 42 12.76 19.37 -10.82
C LEU A 42 13.86 20.25 -10.22
N ASN A 43 13.85 21.53 -10.56
CA ASN A 43 14.55 22.56 -9.81
C ASN A 43 13.64 23.76 -9.58
N TYR A 44 13.96 24.58 -8.58
CA TYR A 44 13.14 25.74 -8.22
C TYR A 44 13.95 26.92 -7.68
N THR A 45 13.36 28.10 -7.77
CA THR A 45 13.74 29.29 -6.99
C THR A 45 12.58 29.67 -6.07
N SER A 46 12.89 30.14 -4.86
CA SER A 46 11.87 30.61 -3.92
C SER A 46 12.26 31.96 -3.35
N SER A 47 11.24 32.75 -3.01
CA SER A 47 11.36 34.04 -2.32
C SER A 47 11.65 33.91 -0.82
N ALA A 48 11.58 32.69 -0.26
CA ALA A 48 11.81 32.40 1.15
C ALA A 48 12.85 31.29 1.36
N ALA A 49 13.06 30.90 2.62
CA ALA A 49 13.87 29.73 2.98
C ALA A 49 13.25 28.44 2.42
N PRO A 50 14.06 27.39 2.12
CA PRO A 50 13.59 26.17 1.47
C PRO A 50 12.51 25.44 2.27
N GLN A 51 11.61 24.75 1.58
CA GLN A 51 10.43 24.08 2.15
C GLN A 51 10.30 22.67 1.57
N TYR A 52 9.56 21.79 2.25
CA TYR A 52 8.99 20.61 1.58
C TYR A 52 8.13 21.05 0.39
N LEU A 53 8.12 20.23 -0.66
CA LEU A 53 7.31 20.42 -1.87
C LEU A 53 6.25 19.31 -1.95
N PRO A 54 5.14 19.40 -1.20
CA PRO A 54 4.00 18.48 -1.35
C PRO A 54 3.42 18.51 -2.76
N GLY A 55 3.02 17.34 -3.25
CA GLY A 55 2.14 17.20 -4.42
C GLY A 55 0.74 16.70 -4.04
N PHE A 56 0.64 15.88 -2.98
CA PHE A 56 -0.63 15.34 -2.49
C PHE A 56 -0.54 14.79 -1.05
N SER A 57 -1.70 14.49 -0.45
CA SER A 57 -1.85 13.75 0.81
C SER A 57 -2.43 12.35 0.60
N TYR A 58 -2.23 11.49 1.59
CA TYR A 58 -3.04 10.30 1.80
C TYR A 58 -3.81 10.40 3.10
N ASP A 59 -5.07 9.99 3.01
CA ASP A 59 -6.05 10.29 4.05
C ASP A 59 -6.50 8.99 4.75
N ARG A 60 -6.61 7.87 4.01
CA ARG A 60 -7.03 6.57 4.55
C ARG A 60 -5.93 5.51 4.49
N PHE A 61 -5.60 4.94 5.65
CA PHE A 61 -4.72 3.78 5.82
C PHE A 61 -5.52 2.50 6.13
N ASP A 62 -5.12 1.34 5.60
CA ASP A 62 -5.77 0.05 5.87
C ASP A 62 -4.98 -0.89 6.82
N GLY A 63 -3.77 -0.50 7.22
CA GLY A 63 -2.82 -1.32 7.99
C GLY A 63 -1.54 -1.64 7.22
N HIS A 64 -1.58 -1.60 5.89
CA HIS A 64 -0.43 -1.81 4.99
C HIS A 64 -0.35 -0.78 3.86
N THR A 65 -1.47 -0.21 3.43
CA THR A 65 -1.59 0.66 2.26
C THR A 65 -2.31 1.95 2.59
N TRP A 66 -1.71 3.07 2.18
CA TRP A 66 -2.34 4.38 2.14
C TRP A 66 -3.09 4.58 0.83
N THR A 67 -4.20 5.30 0.91
CA THR A 67 -5.10 5.61 -0.20
C THR A 67 -5.73 6.99 0.01
N SER A 68 -5.96 7.73 -1.09
CA SER A 68 -6.83 8.92 -1.08
C SER A 68 -7.97 8.71 -2.09
N PRO A 69 -9.20 8.42 -1.64
CA PRO A 69 -10.34 8.20 -2.54
C PRO A 69 -10.72 9.44 -3.37
N ASP A 70 -10.49 10.62 -2.80
CA ASP A 70 -11.03 11.88 -3.30
C ASP A 70 -10.21 12.45 -4.47
N LEU A 71 -9.04 11.86 -4.75
CA LEU A 71 -8.29 11.99 -6.00
C LEU A 71 -9.10 11.59 -7.26
N THR A 72 -10.27 10.98 -7.10
CA THR A 72 -11.15 10.62 -8.23
C THR A 72 -12.09 11.73 -8.70
N SER A 73 -12.31 12.79 -7.89
CA SER A 73 -13.18 13.91 -8.24
C SER A 73 -12.44 15.23 -8.02
N GLY A 74 -12.10 15.92 -9.11
CA GLY A 74 -11.36 17.17 -9.07
C GLY A 74 -12.18 18.37 -9.55
N GLN A 75 -11.91 19.54 -8.99
CA GLN A 75 -12.45 20.83 -9.42
C GLN A 75 -11.39 21.59 -10.20
N ASN A 76 -11.77 22.11 -11.38
CA ASN A 76 -10.87 22.90 -12.23
C ASN A 76 -10.87 24.38 -11.83
N TYR A 77 -9.68 24.97 -11.94
CA TYR A 77 -9.40 26.39 -11.73
C TYR A 77 -8.56 26.90 -12.91
N ASP A 78 -8.86 28.11 -13.38
CA ASP A 78 -8.06 28.80 -14.40
C ASP A 78 -6.68 29.20 -13.84
N ALA A 79 -5.77 29.63 -14.72
CA ALA A 79 -4.50 30.24 -14.31
C ALA A 79 -4.76 31.51 -13.47
N ASP A 80 -3.90 31.76 -12.49
CA ASP A 80 -3.97 32.86 -11.52
C ASP A 80 -5.25 32.92 -10.65
N ALA A 81 -6.14 31.93 -10.76
CA ALA A 81 -7.36 31.85 -9.96
C ALA A 81 -7.03 31.59 -8.48
N ALA A 82 -7.74 32.27 -7.58
CA ALA A 82 -7.61 32.08 -6.15
C ALA A 82 -8.13 30.70 -5.72
N LEU A 83 -7.27 29.94 -5.05
CA LEU A 83 -7.55 28.59 -4.55
C LEU A 83 -8.09 28.64 -3.10
N PRO A 84 -8.88 27.65 -2.67
CA PRO A 84 -9.24 27.49 -1.25
C PRO A 84 -7.99 27.24 -0.40
N ASN A 85 -7.99 27.79 0.81
CA ASN A 85 -6.93 27.60 1.81
C ASN A 85 -7.52 27.15 3.16
N ASP A 86 -6.65 26.55 3.98
CA ASP A 86 -7.03 25.90 5.24
C ASP A 86 -6.66 26.76 6.48
N THR A 87 -6.27 28.03 6.27
CA THR A 87 -5.73 28.93 7.30
C THR A 87 -6.35 30.32 7.22
N SER A 88 -6.55 30.97 8.38
CA SER A 88 -7.12 32.32 8.47
C SER A 88 -6.21 33.33 9.18
N ALA A 89 -5.12 32.89 9.80
CA ALA A 89 -4.21 33.73 10.58
C ALA A 89 -2.75 33.25 10.50
N SER A 90 -1.82 34.12 10.87
CA SER A 90 -0.38 33.82 11.04
C SER A 90 0.23 33.04 9.88
N PHE A 91 0.23 33.66 8.69
CA PHE A 91 0.91 33.17 7.50
C PHE A 91 1.67 34.29 6.76
N THR A 92 2.59 33.91 5.89
CA THR A 92 3.27 34.79 4.94
C THR A 92 3.19 34.20 3.53
N PRO A 93 2.79 34.99 2.51
CA PRO A 93 2.82 34.55 1.13
C PRO A 93 4.25 34.41 0.62
N ILE A 94 4.58 33.28 0.01
CA ILE A 94 5.84 33.06 -0.69
C ILE A 94 5.56 32.65 -2.13
N VAL A 95 6.28 33.25 -3.08
CA VAL A 95 6.30 32.81 -4.48
C VAL A 95 7.47 31.84 -4.67
N THR A 96 7.19 30.72 -5.35
CA THR A 96 8.17 29.72 -5.76
C THR A 96 7.99 29.41 -7.24
N SER A 97 9.06 29.52 -8.02
CA SER A 97 9.09 29.23 -9.46
C SER A 97 9.73 27.86 -9.67
N VAL A 98 9.01 26.92 -10.29
CA VAL A 98 9.42 25.52 -10.47
C VAL A 98 9.62 25.21 -11.94
N THR A 99 10.68 24.44 -12.25
CA THR A 99 10.94 23.89 -13.59
C THR A 99 11.05 22.37 -13.51
N ILE A 100 10.25 21.67 -14.31
CA ILE A 100 10.20 20.20 -14.36
C ILE A 100 11.28 19.67 -15.32
N VAL A 101 12.27 18.98 -14.77
CA VAL A 101 13.42 18.44 -15.53
C VAL A 101 13.20 16.99 -15.97
N GLN A 102 12.44 16.24 -15.18
CA GLN A 102 11.95 14.91 -15.50
C GLN A 102 10.67 14.69 -14.69
N PRO A 103 9.47 14.73 -15.31
CA PRO A 103 8.22 14.57 -14.56
C PRO A 103 8.18 13.20 -13.87
N PRO A 104 7.84 13.12 -12.57
CA PRO A 104 7.77 11.85 -11.87
C PRO A 104 6.62 11.00 -12.40
N ASP A 105 6.86 9.71 -12.63
CA ASP A 105 5.81 8.77 -13.04
C ASP A 105 4.74 8.64 -11.95
N GLY A 106 3.48 8.98 -12.28
CA GLY A 106 2.35 8.91 -11.36
C GLY A 106 1.00 8.96 -12.06
N THR A 107 -0.09 8.92 -11.29
CA THR A 107 -1.47 8.86 -11.82
C THR A 107 -2.01 10.21 -12.31
N LYS A 108 -1.29 11.31 -12.06
CA LYS A 108 -1.70 12.69 -12.39
C LYS A 108 -0.51 13.57 -12.76
N HIS A 109 -0.79 14.71 -13.38
CA HIS A 109 0.16 15.78 -13.68
C HIS A 109 0.42 16.64 -12.42
N TYR A 110 0.88 16.02 -11.34
CA TYR A 110 1.00 16.67 -10.02
C TYR A 110 1.84 17.95 -10.08
N LEU A 111 1.31 19.01 -9.47
CA LEU A 111 2.03 20.25 -9.20
C LEU A 111 2.66 20.16 -7.82
N PHE A 112 3.87 20.66 -7.68
CA PHE A 112 4.67 20.60 -6.45
C PHE A 112 4.97 22.02 -6.00
N GLY A 113 4.64 22.34 -4.76
CA GLY A 113 4.82 23.69 -4.21
C GLY A 113 4.84 23.67 -2.69
N PRO A 114 5.36 24.71 -2.03
CA PRO A 114 5.32 24.81 -0.57
C PRO A 114 3.90 24.72 -0.03
N ALA A 115 3.77 24.32 1.25
CA ALA A 115 2.49 24.05 1.89
C ALA A 115 1.45 25.19 1.72
N GLN A 116 0.19 24.79 1.55
CA GLN A 116 -0.96 25.67 1.31
C GLN A 116 -0.82 26.58 0.08
N PRO A 117 -0.75 26.04 -1.16
CA PRO A 117 -0.87 26.81 -2.41
C PRO A 117 -2.17 27.61 -2.48
N THR A 118 -2.06 28.90 -2.85
CA THR A 118 -3.18 29.84 -3.00
C THR A 118 -3.39 30.33 -4.44
N THR A 119 -2.37 30.27 -5.29
CA THR A 119 -2.48 30.39 -6.77
C THR A 119 -1.44 29.54 -7.48
N PHE A 120 -1.73 29.16 -8.73
CA PHE A 120 -0.75 28.74 -9.74
C PHE A 120 -0.94 29.62 -10.98
N ASP A 121 0.15 29.96 -11.69
CA ASP A 121 0.09 30.66 -12.99
C ASP A 121 -0.26 29.73 -14.18
N VAL A 122 -0.64 28.48 -13.88
CA VAL A 122 -1.12 27.47 -14.84
C VAL A 122 -2.50 26.95 -14.45
N ALA A 123 -3.34 26.67 -15.45
CA ALA A 123 -4.67 26.09 -15.24
C ALA A 123 -4.57 24.73 -14.55
N SER A 124 -5.25 24.58 -13.41
CA SER A 124 -5.04 23.49 -12.47
C SER A 124 -6.34 22.77 -12.09
N THR A 125 -6.21 21.57 -11.54
CA THR A 125 -7.28 20.78 -10.94
C THR A 125 -6.89 20.47 -9.50
N LEU A 126 -7.79 20.79 -8.56
CA LEU A 126 -7.66 20.48 -7.15
C LEU A 126 -8.52 19.27 -6.79
N TYR A 127 -8.00 18.38 -5.95
CA TYR A 127 -8.69 17.19 -5.47
C TYR A 127 -8.78 17.20 -3.94
N GLY A 128 -9.81 16.56 -3.38
CA GLY A 128 -10.17 16.70 -1.98
C GLY A 128 -10.94 18.02 -1.74
N GLN A 129 -12.06 17.93 -1.02
CA GLN A 129 -12.89 19.05 -0.60
C GLN A 129 -13.56 18.72 0.74
N PRO A 130 -13.70 19.67 1.69
CA PRO A 130 -13.21 21.05 1.61
C PRO A 130 -11.68 21.15 1.70
N PHE A 131 -11.03 20.21 2.38
CA PHE A 131 -9.57 20.13 2.48
C PHE A 131 -8.94 19.60 1.20
N VAL A 132 -7.98 20.34 0.64
CA VAL A 132 -7.31 19.95 -0.61
C VAL A 132 -6.26 18.87 -0.33
N SER A 133 -6.43 17.71 -0.96
CA SER A 133 -5.55 16.54 -0.89
C SER A 133 -4.60 16.41 -2.09
N ALA A 134 -4.80 17.12 -3.21
CA ALA A 134 -3.79 17.20 -4.29
C ALA A 134 -4.02 18.38 -5.25
N TRP A 135 -2.93 18.77 -5.93
CA TRP A 135 -2.92 19.75 -7.02
C TRP A 135 -2.32 19.09 -8.28
N SER A 136 -2.93 19.32 -9.46
CA SER A 136 -2.34 18.93 -10.74
C SER A 136 -2.59 19.96 -11.84
N GLN A 137 -1.72 20.02 -12.84
CA GLN A 137 -1.94 20.80 -14.05
C GLN A 137 -3.04 20.14 -14.91
N GLN A 138 -3.86 20.94 -15.60
CA GLN A 138 -4.91 20.41 -16.49
C GLN A 138 -4.32 19.82 -17.79
N SER A 139 -3.20 20.38 -18.27
CA SER A 139 -2.40 19.85 -19.37
C SER A 139 -1.36 18.83 -18.88
N ALA A 140 -0.81 18.05 -19.82
CA ALA A 140 0.27 17.12 -19.51
C ALA A 140 1.52 17.84 -19.02
N LEU A 141 2.06 17.44 -17.87
CA LEU A 141 3.31 17.96 -17.32
C LEU A 141 4.50 17.49 -18.18
N THR A 142 5.14 18.39 -18.93
CA THR A 142 6.21 18.02 -19.88
C THR A 142 7.63 18.28 -19.34
N ARG A 143 8.65 17.90 -20.12
CA ARG A 143 10.05 18.18 -19.80
C ARG A 143 10.41 19.59 -20.23
N GLY A 144 10.82 20.42 -19.26
CA GLY A 144 11.03 21.85 -19.44
C GLY A 144 9.78 22.68 -19.14
N GLU A 145 8.69 22.06 -18.66
CA GLU A 145 7.52 22.78 -18.14
C GLU A 145 7.95 23.70 -16.98
N HIS A 146 7.43 24.93 -16.95
CA HIS A 146 7.56 25.83 -15.81
C HIS A 146 6.20 26.22 -15.27
N TYR A 147 6.14 26.53 -13.98
CA TYR A 147 5.03 27.22 -13.34
C TYR A 147 5.52 27.96 -12.10
N GLN A 148 4.73 28.90 -11.63
CA GLN A 148 4.89 29.55 -10.35
C GLN A 148 3.72 29.19 -9.45
N VAL A 149 4.03 29.03 -8.17
CA VAL A 149 3.07 28.80 -7.11
C VAL A 149 3.23 29.88 -6.06
N THR A 150 2.12 30.49 -5.67
CA THR A 150 2.05 31.30 -4.45
C THR A 150 1.52 30.40 -3.34
N SER A 151 2.23 30.32 -2.22
CA SER A 151 1.86 29.48 -1.07
C SER A 151 1.84 30.28 0.23
N PHE A 152 0.98 29.92 1.17
CA PHE A 152 0.92 30.51 2.51
C PHE A 152 1.69 29.65 3.51
N ILE A 153 2.90 30.08 3.87
CA ILE A 153 3.67 29.42 4.93
C ILE A 153 3.25 29.99 6.28
N SER A 154 2.92 29.11 7.23
CA SER A 154 2.56 29.52 8.59
C SER A 154 3.75 30.19 9.29
N THR A 155 3.46 31.31 9.95
CA THR A 155 4.37 32.04 10.84
C THR A 155 4.02 31.84 12.31
N ALA A 156 3.10 30.92 12.63
CA ALA A 156 2.75 30.57 14.00
C ALA A 156 3.98 30.07 14.76
N SER A 157 4.27 30.70 15.90
CA SER A 157 5.35 30.28 16.79
C SER A 157 4.96 29.00 17.55
N PRO A 158 5.93 28.28 18.15
CA PRO A 158 5.61 27.20 19.08
C PRO A 158 4.68 27.61 20.24
N GLN A 159 4.65 28.90 20.61
CA GLN A 159 3.77 29.42 21.65
C GLN A 159 2.33 29.60 21.15
N ASP A 160 2.16 30.03 19.90
CA ASP A 160 0.86 30.15 19.24
C ASP A 160 0.21 28.78 19.00
N LEU A 161 1.03 27.77 18.69
CA LEU A 161 0.60 26.38 18.48
C LEU A 161 0.33 25.65 19.81
N ALA A 162 1.12 25.91 20.86
CA ALA A 162 0.88 25.37 22.21
C ALA A 162 -0.39 25.94 22.89
N ALA A 163 -0.96 27.03 22.36
CA ALA A 163 -2.28 27.51 22.80
C ALA A 163 -3.44 26.60 22.34
N VAL A 164 -3.20 25.60 21.48
CA VAL A 164 -4.22 24.65 21.01
C VAL A 164 -4.29 23.44 21.96
N PRO A 165 -5.38 23.28 22.74
CA PRO A 165 -5.53 22.18 23.67
C PRO A 165 -5.73 20.84 22.95
N LEU A 166 -5.34 19.76 23.61
CA LEU A 166 -5.61 18.40 23.13
C LEU A 166 -7.13 18.15 22.98
N PRO A 167 -7.57 17.42 21.94
CA PRO A 167 -9.00 17.22 21.63
C PRO A 167 -9.84 16.64 22.78
N GLN A 168 -9.27 15.75 23.59
CA GLN A 168 -9.96 15.16 24.75
C GLN A 168 -10.01 16.08 25.98
N ASP A 169 -9.10 17.06 26.09
CA ASP A 169 -8.93 17.89 27.28
C ASP A 169 -9.75 19.18 27.23
N ASN A 170 -10.10 19.66 26.02
CA ASN A 170 -11.06 20.75 25.83
C ASN A 170 -11.96 20.53 24.59
N PRO A 171 -13.00 19.68 24.69
CA PRO A 171 -13.91 19.42 23.58
C PRO A 171 -14.64 20.69 23.08
N ASP A 172 -14.94 21.65 23.95
CA ASP A 172 -15.69 22.85 23.59
C ASP A 172 -14.89 23.80 22.68
N TYR A 173 -13.56 23.87 22.86
CA TYR A 173 -12.67 24.56 21.92
C TYR A 173 -12.78 23.94 20.51
N TRP A 174 -12.72 22.61 20.42
CA TRP A 174 -12.79 21.89 19.14
C TRP A 174 -14.18 21.93 18.50
N ASN A 175 -15.25 21.90 19.32
CA ASN A 175 -16.64 22.09 18.87
C ASN A 175 -16.88 23.50 18.27
N GLY A 176 -16.00 24.46 18.55
CA GLY A 176 -16.01 25.80 17.95
C GLY A 176 -15.45 25.86 16.52
N ASP A 177 -14.67 24.86 16.07
CA ASP A 177 -14.15 24.80 14.70
C ASP A 177 -15.19 24.16 13.76
N GLY A 178 -15.67 24.94 12.79
CA GLY A 178 -16.65 24.48 11.79
C GLY A 178 -16.17 23.30 10.93
N ASN A 179 -14.86 23.03 10.89
CA ASN A 179 -14.28 21.88 10.18
C ASN A 179 -14.29 20.58 11.00
N LEU A 180 -14.61 20.59 12.31
CA LEU A 180 -14.47 19.43 13.20
C LEU A 180 -15.08 18.15 12.64
N THR A 181 -16.33 18.22 12.16
CA THR A 181 -17.05 17.06 11.59
C THR A 181 -16.30 16.47 10.39
N THR A 182 -15.74 17.31 9.53
CA THR A 182 -14.94 16.89 8.36
C THR A 182 -13.62 16.24 8.80
N LEU A 183 -12.94 16.85 9.78
CA LEU A 183 -11.69 16.34 10.35
C LEU A 183 -11.89 14.95 11.00
N GLN A 184 -12.99 14.76 11.72
CA GLN A 184 -13.38 13.47 12.29
C GLN A 184 -13.66 12.40 11.21
N MET A 185 -14.32 12.76 10.10
CA MET A 185 -14.62 11.83 9.02
C MET A 185 -13.42 11.46 8.15
N LEU A 186 -12.52 12.41 7.88
CA LEU A 186 -11.46 12.28 6.87
C LEU A 186 -10.03 12.19 7.41
N TYR A 187 -9.80 12.55 8.68
CA TYR A 187 -8.45 12.71 9.24
C TYR A 187 -8.24 12.13 10.64
N LEU A 188 -9.21 11.38 11.20
CA LEU A 188 -9.09 10.59 12.44
C LEU A 188 -9.26 9.07 12.24
N GLN A 189 -9.45 8.60 11.01
CA GLN A 189 -9.64 7.17 10.74
C GLN A 189 -8.33 6.37 10.89
N VAL A 190 -8.44 5.22 11.57
CA VAL A 190 -7.34 4.28 11.83
C VAL A 190 -7.71 2.86 11.34
N PRO A 191 -6.74 1.96 11.09
CA PRO A 191 -7.01 0.61 10.62
C PRO A 191 -7.89 -0.22 11.58
N ASN A 192 -8.87 -0.93 11.03
CA ASN A 192 -9.66 -1.91 11.78
C ASN A 192 -8.77 -3.05 12.29
N GLY A 193 -8.62 -3.16 13.61
CA GLY A 193 -7.77 -4.18 14.23
C GLY A 193 -6.30 -3.80 14.34
N ILE A 194 -5.97 -2.50 14.29
CA ILE A 194 -4.66 -2.00 14.75
C ILE A 194 -4.35 -2.49 16.17
N SER A 195 -3.09 -2.81 16.46
CA SER A 195 -2.70 -3.33 17.77
C SER A 195 -2.96 -2.28 18.87
N PRO A 196 -3.61 -2.67 20.00
CA PRO A 196 -3.73 -1.80 21.18
C PRO A 196 -2.38 -1.31 21.72
N GLN A 197 -1.28 -2.01 21.41
CA GLN A 197 0.07 -1.57 21.73
C GLN A 197 0.41 -0.21 21.10
N VAL A 198 -0.11 0.13 19.91
CA VAL A 198 0.17 1.41 19.25
C VAL A 198 -0.44 2.57 20.04
N LEU A 199 -1.71 2.45 20.48
CA LEU A 199 -2.36 3.44 21.35
C LEU A 199 -1.63 3.54 22.69
N ASN A 200 -1.32 2.41 23.33
CA ASN A 200 -0.60 2.40 24.60
C ASN A 200 0.79 3.05 24.49
N THR A 201 1.47 2.86 23.35
CA THR A 201 2.79 3.47 23.09
C THR A 201 2.65 4.97 22.84
N ALA A 202 1.65 5.41 22.06
CA ALA A 202 1.36 6.83 21.84
C ALA A 202 1.08 7.54 23.17
N ALA A 203 0.12 7.02 23.96
CA ALA A 203 -0.26 7.60 25.25
C ALA A 203 0.88 7.53 26.31
N GLN A 204 1.79 6.56 26.22
CA GLN A 204 2.99 6.52 27.05
C GLN A 204 4.02 7.58 26.62
N TRP A 205 4.22 7.77 25.31
CA TRP A 205 5.16 8.74 24.76
C TRP A 205 4.70 10.19 24.91
N THR A 206 3.39 10.45 24.92
CA THR A 206 2.80 11.77 25.19
C THR A 206 2.35 11.93 26.64
N HIS A 207 2.80 11.07 27.56
CA HIS A 207 2.39 11.14 28.96
C HIS A 207 2.93 12.42 29.63
N GLY A 208 2.03 13.33 30.00
CA GLY A 208 2.36 14.62 30.59
C GLY A 208 2.53 15.75 29.58
N ALA A 209 2.18 15.53 28.31
CA ALA A 209 2.06 16.61 27.34
C ALA A 209 1.04 17.67 27.82
N THR A 210 1.35 18.95 27.68
CA THR A 210 0.46 20.03 28.14
C THR A 210 -0.60 20.48 27.13
N ASP A 211 -0.34 20.20 25.85
CA ASP A 211 -1.11 20.72 24.72
C ASP A 211 -0.90 19.85 23.47
N MET A 212 -1.58 20.18 22.36
CA MET A 212 -1.51 19.38 21.14
C MET A 212 -0.16 19.48 20.43
N TYR A 213 0.52 20.64 20.49
CA TYR A 213 1.82 20.82 19.87
C TYR A 213 2.88 20.00 20.60
N ASP A 214 2.92 20.08 21.93
CA ASP A 214 3.81 19.30 22.78
C ASP A 214 3.63 17.79 22.54
N ALA A 215 2.39 17.28 22.53
CA ALA A 215 2.10 15.88 22.23
C ALA A 215 2.64 15.43 20.85
N LEU A 216 2.47 16.26 19.81
CA LEU A 216 3.03 15.97 18.48
C LEU A 216 4.56 16.01 18.47
N LYS A 217 5.19 16.96 19.16
CA LYS A 217 6.66 17.05 19.30
C LYS A 217 7.24 15.89 20.11
N MET A 218 6.54 15.38 21.11
CA MET A 218 6.92 14.17 21.84
C MET A 218 6.91 12.93 20.92
N LEU A 219 5.85 12.72 20.14
CA LEU A 219 5.79 11.62 19.15
C LEU A 219 6.90 11.72 18.10
N GLU A 220 7.12 12.91 17.54
CA GLU A 220 8.17 13.18 16.56
C GLU A 220 9.57 12.93 17.14
N SER A 221 9.84 13.39 18.36
CA SER A 221 11.11 13.18 19.07
C SER A 221 11.37 11.71 19.39
N HIS A 222 10.35 10.96 19.79
CA HIS A 222 10.46 9.52 20.05
C HIS A 222 10.75 8.72 18.78
N LEU A 223 10.08 9.03 17.66
CA LEU A 223 10.27 8.32 16.39
C LEU A 223 11.59 8.69 15.70
N SER A 224 12.06 9.93 15.84
CA SER A 224 13.30 10.42 15.20
C SER A 224 14.58 10.13 16.00
N ASP A 225 14.49 9.59 17.21
CA ASP A 225 15.64 9.25 18.06
C ASP A 225 16.51 8.15 17.42
N LYS A 226 17.65 8.56 16.84
CA LYS A 226 18.67 7.70 16.22
C LYS A 226 19.27 6.62 17.13
N ARG A 227 19.06 6.68 18.44
CA ARG A 227 19.47 5.64 19.41
C ARG A 227 18.45 4.51 19.50
N GLN A 228 17.23 4.74 19.05
CA GLN A 228 16.12 3.80 19.08
C GLN A 228 15.74 3.32 17.68
N PHE A 229 15.64 4.25 16.72
CA PHE A 229 15.18 4.02 15.35
C PHE A 229 16.26 4.34 14.32
N ALA A 230 16.28 3.61 13.21
CA ALA A 230 17.25 3.80 12.13
C ALA A 230 16.63 3.73 10.73
N TYR A 231 16.96 4.71 9.90
CA TYR A 231 16.52 4.78 8.52
C TYR A 231 17.13 3.66 7.68
N SER A 232 16.30 2.93 6.92
CA SER A 232 16.74 1.93 5.93
C SER A 232 15.75 1.86 4.75
N LEU A 233 16.30 1.82 3.54
CA LEU A 233 15.56 1.55 2.29
C LEU A 233 15.36 0.04 2.05
N ASP A 234 15.98 -0.83 2.84
CA ASP A 234 15.83 -2.29 2.77
C ASP A 234 15.48 -2.85 4.17
N ASN A 235 14.25 -3.33 4.32
CA ASN A 235 13.69 -3.85 5.57
C ASN A 235 13.01 -5.20 5.31
N PRO A 236 12.91 -6.08 6.32
CA PRO A 236 12.08 -7.27 6.20
C PRO A 236 10.61 -6.88 5.95
N PRO A 237 9.89 -7.56 5.03
CA PRO A 237 8.55 -7.18 4.63
C PRO A 237 7.56 -7.32 5.79
N VAL A 238 6.63 -6.36 5.88
CA VAL A 238 5.56 -6.36 6.89
C VAL A 238 4.75 -7.67 6.80
N PRO A 239 4.60 -8.44 7.89
CA PRO A 239 3.78 -9.65 7.88
C PRO A 239 2.29 -9.31 7.64
N ASN A 240 1.60 -10.09 6.81
CA ASN A 240 0.17 -9.89 6.47
C ASN A 240 -0.79 -9.85 7.69
N ASN A 241 -0.34 -10.21 8.89
CA ASN A 241 -1.12 -10.27 10.13
C ASN A 241 -0.62 -9.27 11.20
N VAL A 242 0.23 -8.31 10.83
CA VAL A 242 0.77 -7.24 11.69
C VAL A 242 0.68 -5.95 10.88
N ASP A 243 0.14 -4.87 11.44
CA ASP A 243 0.11 -3.57 10.77
C ASP A 243 1.51 -2.94 10.68
N ALA A 244 1.73 -2.04 9.72
CA ALA A 244 3.06 -1.46 9.49
C ALA A 244 3.58 -0.59 10.65
N VAL A 245 2.70 -0.06 11.52
CA VAL A 245 3.09 0.74 12.69
C VAL A 245 3.60 -0.19 13.79
N SER A 246 2.84 -1.24 14.12
CA SER A 246 3.29 -2.31 15.01
C SER A 246 4.60 -2.94 14.54
N TRP A 247 4.78 -3.11 13.22
CA TRP A 247 6.03 -3.62 12.65
C TRP A 247 7.20 -2.65 12.87
N LEU A 248 7.02 -1.35 12.61
CA LEU A 248 8.06 -0.35 12.87
C LEU A 248 8.44 -0.28 14.36
N LEU A 249 7.47 -0.31 15.27
CA LEU A 249 7.75 -0.29 16.71
C LEU A 249 8.53 -1.54 17.17
N GLN A 250 8.33 -2.68 16.50
CA GLN A 250 9.04 -3.93 16.78
C GLN A 250 10.44 -3.98 16.14
N THR A 251 10.58 -3.64 14.86
CA THR A 251 11.86 -3.75 14.12
C THR A 251 12.77 -2.54 14.33
N ARG A 252 12.17 -1.36 14.53
CA ARG A 252 12.80 -0.04 14.60
C ARG A 252 13.60 0.37 13.35
N HIS A 253 13.31 -0.28 12.23
CA HIS A 253 13.88 -0.01 10.92
C HIS A 253 12.77 0.27 9.91
N GLY A 254 12.96 1.30 9.09
CA GLY A 254 12.04 1.72 8.04
C GLY A 254 12.59 2.92 7.26
N TYR A 255 11.86 3.36 6.23
CA TYR A 255 12.09 4.62 5.50
C TYR A 255 11.01 5.65 5.85
N CYS A 256 11.08 6.87 5.31
CA CYS A 256 10.21 8.01 5.63
C CYS A 256 8.71 7.65 5.77
N THR A 257 8.14 6.93 4.80
CA THR A 257 6.73 6.50 4.83
C THR A 257 6.39 5.67 6.08
N TYR A 258 7.28 4.82 6.60
CA TYR A 258 7.03 4.09 7.85
C TYR A 258 6.88 5.06 9.04
N TYR A 259 7.79 6.01 9.18
CA TYR A 259 7.79 6.97 10.29
C TYR A 259 6.60 7.93 10.20
N ALA A 260 6.34 8.48 9.01
CA ALA A 260 5.19 9.34 8.76
C ALA A 260 3.86 8.60 9.01
N THR A 261 3.76 7.33 8.60
CA THR A 261 2.60 6.48 8.95
C THR A 261 2.46 6.31 10.45
N ALA A 262 3.54 5.98 11.15
CA ALA A 262 3.52 5.75 12.59
C ALA A 262 3.06 6.98 13.35
N MET A 263 3.64 8.16 13.09
CA MET A 263 3.24 9.40 13.74
C MET A 263 1.79 9.80 13.39
N THR A 264 1.39 9.72 12.11
CA THR A 264 0.01 10.04 11.69
C THR A 264 -0.99 9.16 12.45
N ILE A 265 -0.77 7.84 12.46
CA ILE A 265 -1.70 6.90 13.10
C ILE A 265 -1.66 7.00 14.64
N MET A 266 -0.51 7.28 15.25
CA MET A 266 -0.43 7.58 16.69
C MET A 266 -1.18 8.86 17.06
N ALA A 267 -1.02 9.93 16.28
CA ALA A 267 -1.74 11.19 16.50
C ALA A 267 -3.25 11.00 16.37
N ARG A 268 -3.73 10.28 15.36
CA ARG A 268 -5.16 9.93 15.20
C ARG A 268 -5.70 9.10 16.37
N LEU A 269 -4.91 8.18 16.93
CA LEU A 269 -5.26 7.41 18.12
C LEU A 269 -5.37 8.28 19.38
N LEU A 270 -4.69 9.44 19.41
CA LEU A 270 -4.85 10.50 20.42
C LEU A 270 -5.92 11.54 20.03
N GLY A 271 -6.74 11.27 19.01
CA GLY A 271 -7.81 12.17 18.55
C GLY A 271 -7.34 13.39 17.74
N ILE A 272 -6.04 13.49 17.41
CA ILE A 272 -5.44 14.65 16.71
C ILE A 272 -5.61 14.49 15.18
N PRO A 273 -6.28 15.42 14.48
CA PRO A 273 -6.48 15.32 13.04
C PRO A 273 -5.17 15.47 12.28
N THR A 274 -4.79 14.43 11.53
CA THR A 274 -3.53 14.36 10.79
C THR A 274 -3.68 13.69 9.43
N ARG A 275 -2.76 14.00 8.51
CA ARG A 275 -2.63 13.35 7.19
C ARG A 275 -1.17 13.11 6.84
N MET A 276 -0.91 12.09 6.03
CA MET A 276 0.44 11.84 5.51
C MET A 276 0.59 12.61 4.19
N MET A 277 1.61 13.45 4.09
CA MET A 277 1.96 14.15 2.84
C MET A 277 2.98 13.34 2.05
N ASN A 278 2.86 13.39 0.72
CA ASN A 278 3.87 12.88 -0.21
C ASN A 278 4.28 13.98 -1.20
N GLY A 279 5.57 14.02 -1.53
CA GLY A 279 6.17 15.04 -2.36
C GLY A 279 7.68 14.89 -2.38
N PHE A 280 8.39 16.01 -2.33
CA PHE A 280 9.84 16.05 -2.20
C PHE A 280 10.29 16.85 -0.97
N ASP A 281 11.45 16.48 -0.43
CA ASP A 281 12.25 17.35 0.43
C ASP A 281 12.78 18.56 -0.37
N HIS A 282 13.31 19.54 0.35
CA HIS A 282 13.77 20.83 -0.18
C HIS A 282 14.93 20.75 -1.20
N GLY A 283 15.54 19.57 -1.39
CA GLY A 283 16.66 19.35 -2.31
C GLY A 283 17.94 20.06 -1.87
N HIS A 284 18.81 20.37 -2.83
CA HIS A 284 20.11 20.99 -2.57
C HIS A 284 20.41 22.20 -3.46
N MET A 285 21.05 23.24 -2.92
CA MET A 285 21.39 24.45 -3.68
C MET A 285 22.55 24.20 -4.67
N ASP A 286 22.28 24.37 -5.96
CA ASP A 286 23.33 24.54 -6.98
C ASP A 286 23.72 26.02 -7.05
N SER A 287 24.80 26.38 -6.37
CA SER A 287 25.32 27.76 -6.33
C SER A 287 25.77 28.33 -7.69
N LYS A 288 25.93 27.50 -8.74
CA LYS A 288 26.24 27.97 -10.10
C LYS A 288 24.98 28.33 -10.86
N ARG A 289 23.96 27.48 -10.79
CA ARG A 289 22.64 27.75 -11.39
C ARG A 289 21.79 28.74 -10.59
N LYS A 290 22.07 28.89 -9.29
CA LYS A 290 21.28 29.65 -8.29
C LYS A 290 19.86 29.10 -8.12
N VAL A 291 19.70 27.78 -8.23
CA VAL A 291 18.43 27.06 -8.03
C VAL A 291 18.61 25.98 -6.98
N TRP A 292 17.53 25.62 -6.31
CA TRP A 292 17.44 24.38 -5.55
C TRP A 292 17.15 23.24 -6.51
N VAL A 293 17.93 22.18 -6.41
CA VAL A 293 17.90 20.98 -7.25
C VAL A 293 17.27 19.86 -6.45
N VAL A 294 16.22 19.25 -6.98
CA VAL A 294 15.53 18.12 -6.36
C VAL A 294 15.80 16.89 -7.21
N ASP A 295 16.53 15.93 -6.64
CA ASP A 295 16.76 14.62 -7.22
C ASP A 295 15.59 13.68 -6.89
N GLY A 296 15.40 12.64 -7.70
CA GLY A 296 14.43 11.58 -7.41
C GLY A 296 14.64 10.87 -6.05
N SER A 297 15.85 10.95 -5.49
CA SER A 297 16.19 10.46 -4.14
C SER A 297 15.58 11.28 -3.01
N ASP A 298 15.12 12.49 -3.31
CA ASP A 298 14.60 13.45 -2.34
C ASP A 298 13.07 13.28 -2.18
N ALA A 299 12.48 12.28 -2.83
CA ALA A 299 11.08 11.90 -2.71
C ALA A 299 10.78 11.45 -1.27
N HIS A 300 9.86 12.15 -0.61
CA HIS A 300 9.70 12.09 0.84
C HIS A 300 8.24 11.99 1.31
N SER A 301 8.06 11.39 2.48
CA SER A 301 6.78 11.26 3.19
C SER A 301 6.92 11.87 4.59
N TRP A 302 6.02 12.78 4.95
CA TRP A 302 5.99 13.42 6.28
C TRP A 302 4.54 13.59 6.77
N VAL A 303 4.33 14.19 7.94
CA VAL A 303 3.01 14.37 8.55
C VAL A 303 2.57 15.83 8.47
N GLN A 304 1.29 16.05 8.22
CA GLN A 304 0.61 17.31 8.53
C GLN A 304 -0.43 17.09 9.62
N ALA A 305 -0.44 17.97 10.62
CA ALA A 305 -1.48 18.05 11.66
C ALA A 305 -2.29 19.33 11.48
N TYR A 306 -3.61 19.27 11.66
CA TYR A 306 -4.46 20.44 11.57
C TYR A 306 -4.55 21.13 12.93
N PHE A 307 -4.25 22.43 12.95
CA PHE A 307 -4.40 23.31 14.10
C PHE A 307 -5.51 24.34 13.79
N PRO A 308 -6.62 24.39 14.56
CA PRO A 308 -7.68 25.38 14.38
C PRO A 308 -7.15 26.82 14.23
N GLY A 309 -7.62 27.52 13.19
CA GLY A 309 -7.17 28.88 12.83
C GLY A 309 -5.84 28.96 12.05
N TYR A 310 -4.90 28.04 12.29
CA TYR A 310 -3.58 28.03 11.65
C TYR A 310 -3.50 27.10 10.41
N GLY A 311 -4.38 26.10 10.33
CA GLY A 311 -4.44 25.13 9.24
C GLY A 311 -3.44 23.98 9.42
N TRP A 312 -2.94 23.44 8.31
CA TRP A 312 -2.02 22.29 8.34
C TRP A 312 -0.57 22.69 8.62
N ILE A 313 0.01 22.11 9.67
CA ILE A 313 1.39 22.30 10.14
C ILE A 313 2.20 21.02 9.90
N ASN A 314 3.42 21.14 9.35
CA ASN A 314 4.30 20.00 9.04
C ASN A 314 5.03 19.46 10.28
N PHE A 315 5.19 18.14 10.35
CA PHE A 315 6.06 17.41 11.29
C PHE A 315 6.79 16.29 10.53
N ASP A 316 8.05 16.01 10.87
CA ASP A 316 8.84 14.93 10.25
C ASP A 316 9.46 13.99 11.31
N PRO A 317 8.83 12.82 11.56
CA PRO A 317 9.32 11.82 12.51
C PRO A 317 10.53 11.01 12.00
N THR A 318 11.06 11.28 10.82
CA THR A 318 12.08 10.44 10.17
C THR A 318 13.48 10.59 10.82
N PRO A 319 14.11 9.51 11.33
CA PRO A 319 15.40 9.58 12.05
C PRO A 319 16.53 10.28 11.30
N GLY A 320 16.76 11.56 11.62
CA GLY A 320 17.86 12.34 11.07
C GLY A 320 17.55 13.21 9.88
N PHE A 321 16.29 13.27 9.45
CA PHE A 321 15.77 14.47 8.81
C PHE A 321 15.48 15.52 9.90
N ALA A 322 15.55 16.80 9.52
CA ALA A 322 15.10 17.92 10.33
C ALA A 322 15.07 19.18 9.45
N LEU A 323 13.92 19.85 9.33
CA LEU A 323 13.84 21.21 8.77
C LEU A 323 14.34 22.29 9.76
N ASN A 324 15.52 22.06 10.34
CA ASN A 324 16.23 23.09 11.10
C ASN A 324 17.41 23.57 10.24
N GLY A 325 17.30 24.78 9.71
CA GLY A 325 18.27 25.32 8.76
C GLY A 325 19.71 25.31 9.29
N SER A 326 20.65 24.91 8.42
CA SER A 326 22.11 24.91 8.65
C SER A 326 22.76 23.72 9.38
N GLN A 327 22.65 22.50 8.84
CA GLN A 327 23.77 21.53 8.84
C GLN A 327 23.74 20.63 7.59
N PRO A 328 24.84 20.47 6.83
CA PRO A 328 24.90 19.49 5.74
C PRO A 328 25.06 18.07 6.30
N THR A 329 24.14 17.16 5.95
CA THR A 329 24.15 15.77 6.42
C THR A 329 25.28 14.97 5.77
N LYS A 330 25.94 14.10 6.54
CA LYS A 330 26.87 13.09 6.03
C LYS A 330 26.15 11.74 5.94
N SER A 331 26.15 11.14 4.75
CA SER A 331 25.52 9.86 4.48
C SER A 331 26.15 8.72 5.31
N PRO A 332 25.36 7.76 5.83
CA PRO A 332 25.89 6.55 6.47
C PRO A 332 26.63 5.64 5.47
N VAL A 333 27.69 4.97 5.93
CA VAL A 333 28.48 4.00 5.14
C VAL A 333 27.93 2.59 5.38
N ALA A 334 27.86 1.75 4.33
CA ALA A 334 27.31 0.40 4.41
C ALA A 334 28.39 -0.71 4.35
N THR A 335 28.46 -1.53 5.41
CA THR A 335 29.19 -2.83 5.49
C THR A 335 28.64 -3.56 6.74
N ALA A 336 28.51 -4.88 6.86
CA ALA A 336 29.13 -6.00 6.13
C ALA A 336 28.21 -7.24 5.95
N THR A 337 28.74 -8.27 5.30
CA THR A 337 28.03 -9.46 4.75
C THR A 337 27.88 -10.64 5.75
N PRO A 338 26.77 -11.43 5.70
CA PRO A 338 26.60 -12.64 6.52
C PRO A 338 27.19 -13.93 5.90
N THR A 339 27.50 -14.92 6.75
CA THR A 339 28.26 -16.15 6.41
C THR A 339 27.39 -17.41 6.20
N LYS A 340 27.89 -18.35 5.40
CA LYS A 340 27.26 -19.60 4.91
C LYS A 340 27.42 -20.82 5.85
N PRO A 341 26.39 -21.69 6.00
CA PRO A 341 26.53 -23.11 6.40
C PRO A 341 26.46 -24.14 5.22
N ALA A 342 26.70 -25.42 5.50
CA ALA A 342 26.79 -26.54 4.52
C ALA A 342 25.88 -27.76 4.87
N PRO A 343 25.68 -28.77 3.99
CA PRO A 343 24.56 -29.73 4.07
C PRO A 343 24.89 -31.20 4.44
N THR A 344 23.87 -32.00 4.85
CA THR A 344 23.83 -33.46 5.13
C THR A 344 22.36 -33.88 5.42
N ALA A 345 21.79 -35.09 5.22
CA ALA A 345 22.00 -36.26 4.33
C ALA A 345 20.73 -37.18 4.40
N THR A 346 20.72 -38.41 3.83
CA THR A 346 19.52 -39.32 3.75
C THR A 346 19.84 -40.82 3.96
N PRO A 347 18.92 -41.63 4.53
CA PRO A 347 18.52 -42.98 4.05
C PRO A 347 16.97 -43.20 4.08
N THR A 348 16.22 -44.19 3.53
CA THR A 348 16.35 -45.55 2.92
C THR A 348 16.33 -46.80 3.85
N SER A 349 15.62 -47.93 3.57
CA SER A 349 14.47 -48.25 2.66
C SER A 349 13.85 -49.67 2.88
N LYS A 350 12.64 -49.93 2.29
CA LYS A 350 12.02 -51.25 1.85
C LYS A 350 11.21 -52.18 2.82
N LYS A 351 9.90 -52.33 2.54
CA LYS A 351 9.14 -53.50 1.95
C LYS A 351 9.53 -54.98 2.28
N LYS A 352 8.56 -55.87 2.67
CA LYS A 352 8.12 -57.13 1.95
C LYS A 352 7.02 -58.04 2.63
N ALA A 353 6.21 -58.73 1.80
CA ALA A 353 5.66 -60.13 1.92
C ALA A 353 4.39 -60.52 2.75
N ALA A 354 3.84 -61.71 2.41
CA ALA A 354 2.67 -62.51 2.90
C ALA A 354 2.99 -64.03 2.65
N PRO A 355 2.09 -65.07 2.54
CA PRO A 355 0.63 -65.25 2.76
C PRO A 355 0.24 -66.59 3.50
N GLY A 356 -1.05 -67.03 3.47
CA GLY A 356 -1.54 -68.35 3.97
C GLY A 356 -2.98 -68.74 3.52
N LYS A 357 -3.45 -69.99 3.69
CA LYS A 357 -4.74 -70.53 3.14
C LYS A 357 -5.47 -71.61 3.99
N LEU A 358 -6.75 -71.86 3.64
CA LEU A 358 -7.77 -72.86 4.07
C LEU A 358 -7.37 -74.36 3.87
N PRO A 359 -8.20 -75.43 4.18
CA PRO A 359 -9.64 -75.53 4.57
C PRO A 359 -10.02 -76.53 5.70
N SER A 360 -11.34 -76.70 6.00
CA SER A 360 -12.05 -77.94 6.43
C SER A 360 -13.60 -77.77 6.42
N ASP A 361 -14.36 -78.88 6.39
CA ASP A 361 -15.84 -79.02 6.15
C ASP A 361 -16.34 -80.33 6.90
N PRO A 362 -17.61 -80.85 6.89
CA PRO A 362 -18.89 -80.36 6.32
C PRO A 362 -20.20 -80.60 7.18
N GLN A 363 -21.38 -80.27 6.59
CA GLN A 363 -22.75 -80.80 6.85
C GLN A 363 -23.47 -80.53 8.20
N ALA A 364 -24.82 -80.47 8.30
CA ALA A 364 -25.92 -80.31 7.32
C ALA A 364 -27.26 -79.94 8.03
N GLY A 365 -28.26 -79.39 7.33
CA GLY A 365 -29.67 -79.37 7.85
C GLY A 365 -30.64 -78.27 7.37
N GLY A 366 -31.28 -78.47 6.21
CA GLY A 366 -32.67 -78.11 5.86
C GLY A 366 -33.34 -76.76 6.21
N GLY A 367 -33.86 -76.07 5.18
CA GLY A 367 -35.28 -75.69 5.16
C GLY A 367 -35.71 -74.23 4.94
N SER A 368 -36.67 -74.05 4.02
CA SER A 368 -37.72 -73.01 3.96
C SER A 368 -37.34 -71.52 3.72
N THR A 369 -37.25 -71.17 2.44
CA THR A 369 -37.98 -70.04 1.81
C THR A 369 -38.61 -68.95 2.70
N ALA A 370 -37.86 -67.87 2.92
CA ALA A 370 -38.37 -66.49 3.06
C ALA A 370 -37.23 -65.47 2.91
N ALA A 371 -36.08 -65.78 3.53
CA ALA A 371 -34.92 -64.91 3.59
C ALA A 371 -34.31 -64.58 2.21
N ASP A 372 -34.31 -65.51 1.25
CA ASP A 372 -33.62 -65.33 -0.04
C ASP A 372 -34.10 -64.11 -0.84
N ALA A 373 -35.38 -63.74 -0.77
CA ALA A 373 -35.88 -62.56 -1.45
C ALA A 373 -35.33 -61.28 -0.80
N VAL A 374 -35.40 -61.19 0.53
CA VAL A 374 -34.92 -60.03 1.31
C VAL A 374 -33.39 -59.92 1.25
N THR A 375 -32.68 -61.05 1.30
CA THR A 375 -31.20 -61.10 1.22
C THR A 375 -30.72 -60.75 -0.19
N ARG A 376 -31.36 -61.24 -1.27
CA ARG A 376 -31.05 -60.76 -2.63
C ARG A 376 -31.38 -59.28 -2.79
N GLN A 377 -32.50 -58.81 -2.25
CA GLN A 377 -32.87 -57.40 -2.34
C GLN A 377 -31.87 -56.50 -1.58
N ARG A 378 -31.39 -56.91 -0.39
CA ARG A 378 -30.30 -56.24 0.31
C ARG A 378 -28.99 -56.29 -0.47
N MET A 379 -28.56 -57.45 -0.97
CA MET A 379 -27.34 -57.56 -1.79
C MET A 379 -27.41 -56.69 -3.04
N VAL A 380 -28.55 -56.63 -3.73
CA VAL A 380 -28.75 -55.77 -4.91
C VAL A 380 -28.71 -54.29 -4.52
N ILE A 381 -29.31 -53.90 -3.38
CA ILE A 381 -29.24 -52.51 -2.87
C ILE A 381 -27.81 -52.14 -2.47
N GLU A 382 -27.11 -53.00 -1.73
CA GLU A 382 -25.73 -52.79 -1.27
C GLU A 382 -24.75 -52.76 -2.44
N LEU A 383 -24.89 -53.66 -3.42
CA LEU A 383 -24.08 -53.66 -4.65
C LEU A 383 -24.41 -52.44 -5.53
N SER A 384 -25.67 -51.99 -5.57
CA SER A 384 -26.04 -50.75 -6.27
C SER A 384 -25.48 -49.50 -5.58
N LEU A 385 -25.48 -49.45 -4.25
CA LEU A 385 -24.85 -48.39 -3.46
C LEU A 385 -23.33 -48.39 -3.64
N ALA A 386 -22.69 -49.56 -3.65
CA ALA A 386 -21.26 -49.69 -3.93
C ALA A 386 -20.91 -49.28 -5.37
N ALA A 387 -21.72 -49.67 -6.36
CA ALA A 387 -21.56 -49.25 -7.76
C ALA A 387 -21.80 -47.74 -7.93
N PHE A 388 -22.78 -47.16 -7.24
CA PHE A 388 -23.06 -45.72 -7.25
C PHE A 388 -21.95 -44.92 -6.57
N ALA A 389 -21.43 -45.37 -5.42
CA ALA A 389 -20.27 -44.79 -4.76
C ALA A 389 -19.01 -44.89 -5.64
N GLY A 390 -18.80 -46.04 -6.30
CA GLY A 390 -17.74 -46.23 -7.29
C GLY A 390 -17.87 -45.28 -8.48
N ALA A 391 -19.08 -45.12 -9.03
CA ALA A 391 -19.36 -44.18 -10.12
C ALA A 391 -19.12 -42.72 -9.69
N ILE A 392 -19.52 -42.33 -8.46
CA ILE A 392 -19.20 -41.02 -7.88
C ILE A 392 -17.68 -40.83 -7.75
N LEU A 393 -16.95 -41.82 -7.26
CA LEU A 393 -15.48 -41.74 -7.15
C LEU A 393 -14.82 -41.63 -8.53
N VAL A 394 -15.30 -42.35 -9.54
CA VAL A 394 -14.84 -42.23 -10.93
C VAL A 394 -15.18 -40.84 -11.51
N LEU A 395 -16.37 -40.31 -11.27
CA LEU A 395 -16.77 -38.96 -11.71
C LEU A 395 -15.96 -37.86 -11.01
N LEU A 396 -15.64 -38.01 -9.72
CA LEU A 396 -14.78 -37.09 -8.98
C LEU A 396 -13.31 -37.19 -9.44
N ALA A 397 -12.81 -38.40 -9.70
CA ALA A 397 -11.47 -38.61 -10.24
C ALA A 397 -11.34 -38.05 -11.67
N PHE A 398 -12.31 -38.31 -12.54
CA PHE A 398 -12.38 -37.77 -13.90
C PHE A 398 -12.55 -36.26 -13.89
N GLY A 399 -13.44 -35.72 -13.05
CA GLY A 399 -13.63 -34.28 -12.87
C GLY A 399 -12.38 -33.59 -12.34
N GLY A 400 -11.66 -34.18 -11.39
CA GLY A 400 -10.39 -33.69 -10.88
C GLY A 400 -9.24 -33.77 -11.90
N TYR A 401 -9.18 -34.86 -12.68
CA TYR A 401 -8.25 -35.03 -13.80
C TYR A 401 -8.49 -33.98 -14.89
N TRP A 402 -9.74 -33.82 -15.31
CA TRP A 402 -10.18 -32.81 -16.27
C TRP A 402 -9.89 -31.39 -15.75
N TRP A 403 -10.22 -31.08 -14.50
CA TRP A 403 -9.96 -29.77 -13.88
C TRP A 403 -8.46 -29.43 -13.81
N ARG A 404 -7.61 -30.42 -13.51
CA ARG A 404 -6.16 -30.26 -13.54
C ARG A 404 -5.64 -30.07 -14.97
N ASN A 405 -6.23 -30.76 -15.94
CA ASN A 405 -5.85 -30.71 -17.35
C ASN A 405 -6.48 -29.55 -18.15
N LEU A 406 -7.44 -28.79 -17.58
CA LEU A 406 -7.89 -27.53 -18.15
C LEU A 406 -6.69 -26.58 -18.34
N TYR A 407 -6.57 -26.02 -19.55
CA TYR A 407 -5.52 -25.06 -19.93
C TYR A 407 -4.08 -25.60 -19.83
N THR A 408 -3.85 -26.90 -20.09
CA THR A 408 -2.49 -27.50 -20.16
C THR A 408 -1.58 -26.91 -21.22
N GLY A 409 -2.14 -26.38 -22.32
CA GLY A 409 -1.41 -25.63 -23.34
C GLY A 409 -1.19 -24.15 -23.02
N SER A 410 -1.57 -23.69 -21.82
CA SER A 410 -1.31 -22.33 -21.33
C SER A 410 -0.20 -22.35 -20.29
N SER A 411 0.42 -21.19 -20.08
CA SER A 411 1.26 -20.94 -18.92
C SER A 411 0.48 -21.12 -17.61
N PHE A 412 1.20 -21.21 -16.49
CA PHE A 412 0.58 -21.36 -15.18
C PHE A 412 -0.35 -20.19 -14.82
N ILE A 413 0.06 -18.95 -15.10
CA ILE A 413 -0.69 -17.74 -14.73
C ILE A 413 -1.96 -17.61 -15.58
N SER A 414 -1.84 -17.63 -16.91
CA SER A 414 -3.00 -17.69 -17.81
C SER A 414 -3.95 -18.84 -17.47
N GLY A 415 -3.43 -20.05 -17.22
CA GLY A 415 -4.24 -21.20 -16.81
C GLY A 415 -4.92 -21.03 -15.44
N ALA A 416 -4.33 -20.26 -14.52
CA ALA A 416 -4.96 -19.94 -13.23
C ALA A 416 -6.05 -18.88 -13.40
N TYR A 417 -5.80 -17.82 -14.17
CA TYR A 417 -6.78 -16.76 -14.45
C TYR A 417 -8.03 -17.32 -15.15
N TRP A 418 -7.86 -18.13 -16.21
CA TRP A 418 -9.00 -18.74 -16.91
C TRP A 418 -9.78 -19.72 -16.03
N ARG A 419 -9.15 -20.40 -15.06
CA ARG A 419 -9.90 -21.20 -14.06
C ARG A 419 -10.75 -20.32 -13.14
N VAL A 420 -10.30 -19.13 -12.74
CA VAL A 420 -11.15 -18.17 -11.99
C VAL A 420 -12.34 -17.72 -12.86
N CYS A 421 -12.11 -17.34 -14.12
CA CYS A 421 -13.19 -17.01 -15.06
C CYS A 421 -14.18 -18.17 -15.24
N ARG A 422 -13.70 -19.42 -15.28
CA ARG A 422 -14.56 -20.61 -15.39
C ARG A 422 -15.41 -20.83 -14.14
N LEU A 423 -14.84 -20.72 -12.93
CA LEU A 423 -15.59 -20.79 -11.67
C LEU A 423 -16.64 -19.68 -11.55
N ALA A 424 -16.30 -18.47 -12.00
CA ALA A 424 -17.24 -17.36 -12.08
C ALA A 424 -18.38 -17.65 -13.07
N SER A 425 -18.09 -18.15 -14.28
CA SER A 425 -19.12 -18.53 -15.25
C SER A 425 -20.11 -19.57 -14.70
N LEU A 426 -19.64 -20.56 -13.91
CA LEU A 426 -20.49 -21.57 -13.27
C LEU A 426 -21.51 -21.00 -12.26
N VAL A 427 -21.24 -19.83 -11.65
CA VAL A 427 -22.23 -19.16 -10.78
C VAL A 427 -23.12 -18.16 -11.53
N GLY A 428 -22.86 -17.89 -12.82
CA GLY A 428 -23.53 -16.86 -13.62
C GLY A 428 -22.76 -15.54 -13.70
N LEU A 429 -21.44 -15.57 -13.53
CA LEU A 429 -20.51 -14.44 -13.66
C LEU A 429 -19.50 -14.69 -14.78
N SER A 430 -19.98 -14.84 -16.01
CA SER A 430 -19.12 -14.90 -17.19
C SER A 430 -18.52 -13.52 -17.49
N PRO A 431 -17.25 -13.42 -17.94
CA PRO A 431 -16.73 -12.18 -18.52
C PRO A 431 -17.55 -11.80 -19.76
N LYS A 432 -17.89 -10.51 -19.91
CA LYS A 432 -18.41 -9.98 -21.18
C LYS A 432 -17.27 -9.77 -22.16
N GLY A 433 -17.53 -9.95 -23.47
CA GLY A 433 -16.52 -9.74 -24.51
C GLY A 433 -15.99 -8.31 -24.61
N SER A 434 -16.71 -7.33 -24.05
CA SER A 434 -16.31 -5.92 -23.96
C SER A 434 -15.56 -5.55 -22.67
N GLN A 435 -15.33 -6.49 -21.74
CA GLN A 435 -14.62 -6.20 -20.48
C GLN A 435 -13.14 -6.56 -20.57
N THR A 436 -12.29 -5.63 -20.13
CA THR A 436 -10.89 -5.90 -19.82
C THR A 436 -10.75 -6.88 -18.64
N PRO A 437 -9.58 -7.53 -18.49
CA PRO A 437 -9.31 -8.37 -17.32
C PRO A 437 -9.47 -7.63 -15.98
N TYR A 438 -9.09 -6.35 -15.92
CA TYR A 438 -9.23 -5.52 -14.71
C TYR A 438 -10.69 -5.20 -14.37
N GLU A 439 -11.54 -4.87 -15.35
CA GLU A 439 -12.95 -4.60 -15.10
C GLU A 439 -13.72 -5.85 -14.65
N PHE A 440 -13.48 -6.99 -15.31
CA PHE A 440 -14.07 -8.25 -14.89
C PHE A 440 -13.60 -8.63 -13.47
N SER A 441 -12.33 -8.43 -13.17
CA SER A 441 -11.76 -8.73 -11.86
C SER A 441 -12.22 -7.74 -10.78
N ARG A 442 -12.49 -6.47 -11.12
CA ARG A 442 -13.14 -5.50 -10.23
C ARG A 442 -14.55 -5.98 -9.84
N VAL A 443 -15.33 -6.49 -10.79
CA VAL A 443 -16.65 -7.12 -10.53
C VAL A 443 -16.50 -8.36 -9.63
N LEU A 444 -15.47 -9.19 -9.83
CA LEU A 444 -15.19 -10.32 -8.93
C LEU A 444 -14.76 -9.87 -7.53
N CYS A 445 -13.93 -8.84 -7.40
CA CYS A 445 -13.49 -8.30 -6.11
C CYS A 445 -14.67 -7.72 -5.31
N GLN A 446 -15.60 -7.01 -5.97
CA GLN A 446 -16.85 -6.55 -5.36
C GLN A 446 -17.75 -7.72 -4.90
N ARG A 447 -17.73 -8.85 -5.60
CA ARG A 447 -18.45 -10.08 -5.20
C ARG A 447 -17.74 -10.77 -4.04
N VAL A 448 -16.43 -10.94 -4.06
CA VAL A 448 -15.67 -11.61 -2.99
C VAL A 448 -14.52 -10.74 -2.43
N PRO A 449 -14.84 -9.69 -1.63
CA PRO A 449 -13.82 -8.76 -1.11
C PRO A 449 -12.68 -9.45 -0.34
N GLN A 450 -12.98 -10.51 0.41
CA GLN A 450 -11.99 -11.30 1.15
C GLN A 450 -11.06 -12.16 0.27
N GLU A 451 -11.27 -12.16 -1.06
CA GLU A 451 -10.37 -12.77 -2.06
C GLU A 451 -9.91 -11.71 -3.09
N ALA A 452 -10.16 -10.41 -2.85
CA ALA A 452 -9.86 -9.36 -3.82
C ALA A 452 -8.37 -9.25 -4.14
N SER A 453 -7.51 -9.20 -3.12
CA SER A 453 -6.05 -9.17 -3.31
C SER A 453 -5.50 -10.32 -4.18
N PRO A 454 -5.77 -11.61 -3.90
CA PRO A 454 -5.29 -12.70 -4.76
C PRO A 454 -5.95 -12.75 -6.15
N ILE A 455 -7.18 -12.24 -6.32
CA ILE A 455 -7.81 -12.11 -7.66
C ILE A 455 -7.14 -10.99 -8.46
N TRP A 456 -6.92 -9.82 -7.85
CA TRP A 456 -6.30 -8.67 -8.49
C TRP A 456 -4.86 -8.96 -8.88
N ARG A 457 -4.05 -9.50 -7.97
CA ARG A 457 -2.66 -9.90 -8.23
C ARG A 457 -2.53 -10.97 -9.33
N LEU A 458 -3.47 -11.91 -9.42
CA LEU A 458 -3.52 -12.87 -10.52
C LEU A 458 -3.85 -12.19 -11.86
N THR A 459 -4.64 -11.12 -11.83
CA THR A 459 -5.03 -10.34 -13.01
C THR A 459 -3.87 -9.48 -13.52
N GLU A 460 -3.14 -8.81 -12.63
CA GLU A 460 -1.91 -8.08 -12.98
C GLU A 460 -0.86 -9.01 -13.60
N LEU A 461 -0.65 -10.19 -13.00
CA LEU A 461 0.27 -11.20 -13.53
C LEU A 461 -0.20 -11.71 -14.91
N PHE A 462 -1.51 -11.93 -15.10
CA PHE A 462 -2.07 -12.34 -16.39
C PHE A 462 -1.93 -11.26 -17.47
N VAL A 463 -2.16 -9.99 -17.12
CA VAL A 463 -2.00 -8.87 -18.06
C VAL A 463 -0.53 -8.68 -18.41
N ARG A 464 0.37 -8.67 -17.42
CA ARG A 464 1.82 -8.53 -17.62
C ARG A 464 2.43 -9.69 -18.39
N GLU A 465 1.93 -10.92 -18.23
CA GLU A 465 2.35 -12.10 -18.99
C GLU A 465 1.97 -12.00 -20.48
N ARG A 466 0.86 -11.31 -20.81
CA ARG A 466 0.24 -11.34 -22.13
C ARG A 466 0.43 -10.06 -22.96
N TRP A 467 0.68 -8.93 -22.31
CA TRP A 467 0.89 -7.61 -22.93
C TRP A 467 2.08 -6.83 -22.35
N GLY A 468 2.85 -7.40 -21.42
CA GLY A 468 4.04 -6.77 -20.85
C GLY A 468 5.30 -6.92 -21.70
N VAL A 469 6.29 -6.05 -21.47
CA VAL A 469 7.58 -6.06 -22.21
C VAL A 469 8.34 -7.37 -21.94
N PRO A 470 8.83 -8.10 -22.97
CA PRO A 470 9.40 -9.45 -22.81
C PRO A 470 10.52 -9.59 -21.76
N HIS A 471 11.37 -8.57 -21.62
CA HIS A 471 12.48 -8.58 -20.66
C HIS A 471 12.06 -8.29 -19.21
N GLN A 472 10.82 -7.82 -19.00
CA GLN A 472 10.20 -7.59 -17.68
C GLN A 472 9.23 -8.70 -17.28
N ALA A 473 9.04 -9.73 -18.11
CA ALA A 473 8.27 -10.92 -17.76
C ALA A 473 9.02 -11.70 -16.65
N PRO A 474 8.34 -12.14 -15.56
CA PRO A 474 8.97 -13.00 -14.57
C PRO A 474 9.49 -14.28 -15.22
N ARG A 475 10.76 -14.64 -14.98
CA ARG A 475 11.27 -15.98 -15.31
C ARG A 475 10.31 -17.01 -14.68
N PRO A 476 9.96 -18.12 -15.37
CA PRO A 476 8.95 -19.05 -14.92
C PRO A 476 9.25 -19.54 -13.50
N LEU A 477 8.44 -19.08 -12.54
CA LEU A 477 8.60 -19.41 -11.12
C LEU A 477 8.63 -20.93 -10.96
N LYS A 478 9.66 -21.46 -10.30
CA LYS A 478 9.76 -22.90 -10.01
C LYS A 478 8.47 -23.35 -9.31
N LYS A 479 7.92 -24.48 -9.77
CA LYS A 479 6.58 -24.98 -9.37
C LYS A 479 6.38 -25.01 -7.86
N ASP A 480 7.45 -25.26 -7.12
CA ASP A 480 7.50 -25.40 -5.67
C ASP A 480 7.08 -24.11 -4.93
N GLY A 481 7.34 -22.93 -5.50
CA GLY A 481 6.88 -21.65 -4.95
C GLY A 481 5.41 -21.34 -5.25
N LEU A 482 4.90 -21.79 -6.39
CA LEU A 482 3.58 -21.42 -6.91
C LEU A 482 2.41 -21.99 -6.10
N GLY A 483 2.62 -23.04 -5.31
CA GLY A 483 1.62 -23.57 -4.37
C GLY A 483 1.21 -22.60 -3.25
N ARG A 484 1.99 -21.54 -2.98
CA ARG A 484 1.62 -20.44 -2.08
C ARG A 484 0.86 -19.30 -2.79
N PHE A 485 0.91 -19.25 -4.13
CA PHE A 485 0.35 -18.16 -4.94
C PHE A 485 -0.91 -18.55 -5.72
N THR A 486 -1.30 -19.83 -5.76
CA THR A 486 -2.66 -20.20 -6.19
C THR A 486 -3.69 -19.60 -5.23
N PRO A 487 -4.68 -18.83 -5.72
CA PRO A 487 -5.90 -18.62 -4.95
C PRO A 487 -6.49 -19.99 -4.60
N ARG A 488 -7.04 -20.15 -3.39
CA ARG A 488 -7.70 -21.42 -3.04
C ARG A 488 -9.00 -21.52 -3.83
N PHE A 489 -8.95 -22.06 -5.05
CA PHE A 489 -10.05 -22.10 -6.02
C PHE A 489 -11.39 -22.56 -5.41
N GLY A 490 -11.35 -23.56 -4.51
CA GLY A 490 -12.54 -24.00 -3.76
C GLY A 490 -13.12 -22.94 -2.82
N ARG A 491 -12.31 -22.10 -2.16
CA ARG A 491 -12.81 -20.96 -1.35
C ARG A 491 -13.50 -19.92 -2.21
N ILE A 492 -12.89 -19.52 -3.33
CA ILE A 492 -13.52 -18.57 -4.27
C ILE A 492 -14.87 -19.13 -4.76
N PHE A 493 -14.90 -20.39 -5.21
CA PHE A 493 -16.13 -21.03 -5.70
C PHE A 493 -17.22 -21.14 -4.63
N LEU A 494 -16.88 -21.61 -3.43
CA LEU A 494 -17.83 -21.71 -2.31
C LEU A 494 -18.36 -20.34 -1.88
N ARG A 495 -17.52 -19.30 -1.87
CA ARG A 495 -17.93 -17.92 -1.53
C ARG A 495 -18.86 -17.32 -2.58
N LEU A 496 -18.58 -17.56 -3.87
CA LEU A 496 -19.44 -17.17 -4.99
C LEU A 496 -20.79 -17.91 -4.97
N LEU A 497 -20.80 -19.22 -4.67
CA LEU A 497 -22.03 -20.01 -4.48
C LEU A 497 -22.86 -19.51 -3.29
N TRP A 498 -22.23 -19.27 -2.15
CA TRP A 498 -22.91 -18.78 -0.93
C TRP A 498 -23.57 -17.42 -1.15
N GLN A 499 -22.91 -16.51 -1.88
CA GLN A 499 -23.54 -15.25 -2.28
C GLN A 499 -24.70 -15.43 -3.27
N LYS A 500 -24.62 -16.39 -4.19
CA LYS A 500 -25.74 -16.71 -5.09
C LYS A 500 -26.95 -17.18 -4.28
N ALA A 501 -26.76 -18.14 -3.37
CA ALA A 501 -27.82 -18.62 -2.48
C ALA A 501 -28.43 -17.49 -1.63
N ARG A 502 -27.60 -16.63 -1.04
CA ARG A 502 -28.05 -15.46 -0.24
C ARG A 502 -28.78 -14.38 -1.07
N ARG A 503 -28.71 -14.43 -2.40
CA ARG A 503 -29.47 -13.57 -3.34
C ARG A 503 -30.70 -14.28 -3.96
N SER A 504 -30.94 -15.55 -3.64
CA SER A 504 -32.16 -16.28 -4.01
C SER A 504 -33.05 -16.59 -2.80
N ALA A 505 -32.63 -16.12 -1.62
CA ALA A 505 -33.40 -16.09 -0.36
C ALA A 505 -33.79 -14.64 0.03
N LYS A 506 -33.84 -13.77 -0.98
CA LYS A 506 -34.34 -12.38 -1.00
C LYS A 506 -35.00 -12.14 -2.35
#